data_AF-A0A854EF57-F1
#
_entry.id   AF-A0A854EF57-F1
#
_cell.length_a   1.000
_cell.length_b   1.000
_cell.length_c   1.000
_cell.angle_alpha   90.00
_cell.angle_beta   90.00
_cell.angle_gamma   90.00
#
_symmetry.space_group_name_H-M   'P 1'
#
loop_
_entity.id
_entity.type
_entity.pdbx_description
1 polymer ?
#
loop_
_entity_poly.entity_id
_entity_poly.type
_entity_poly.pdbx_seq_one_letter_code
_entity_poly.pdbx_strand_id
1 'polypeptide(L)'
;MQDIKFAGHISFQDSVFANCAIFINSIFTQGVNFGNVRFDRQAIFSDATLKKKVNFTGTRFSDVYFDGSTFENKISFTLATFTANVTFEAINCEKEIQFRGVTFPGYVNLKRATFRQFADFTGVTFGGETILEYAKFKHGVLFLGAIFVHDTIFSNAEFNNSTDFTGTIFKQRSNFTGVTFNGDTSMWGVTFAHESIFHKVTFKYSVSFRRATFPRGANFMGSFFLNDVDFWETKLESNSKHNEVDHFLNANFNPSPDVSLFFPESIKVNNEGLPEGAKWITFDIIDNPAPSSNRHYEIPVDEQVQRDEIPPTDNFPKNGS
;
A
#
# COMPACT_ATOMS: atom_id res chain seq x y z
N MET A 1 -36.71 -0.68 3.42
CA MET A 1 -36.84 0.21 4.58
C MET A 1 -35.87 1.35 4.37
N GLN A 2 -36.37 2.59 4.33
CA GLN A 2 -35.53 3.79 4.19
C GLN A 2 -35.77 4.66 5.42
N ASP A 3 -34.73 5.36 5.87
CA ASP A 3 -34.80 6.34 6.96
C ASP A 3 -35.31 5.74 8.30
N ILE A 4 -35.03 4.46 8.56
CA ILE A 4 -35.51 3.79 9.77
C ILE A 4 -34.47 3.83 10.88
N LYS A 5 -34.90 4.26 12.07
CA LYS A 5 -34.13 4.09 13.31
C LYS A 5 -34.54 2.81 14.03
N PHE A 6 -33.63 1.85 14.06
CA PHE A 6 -33.75 0.61 14.79
C PHE A 6 -33.21 0.78 16.23
N ALA A 7 -34.13 0.90 17.19
CA ALA A 7 -33.82 1.21 18.59
C ALA A 7 -33.39 -0.01 19.43
N GLY A 8 -33.81 -1.22 19.05
CA GLY A 8 -33.51 -2.46 19.76
C GLY A 8 -32.44 -3.31 19.10
N HIS A 9 -32.03 -4.38 19.78
CA HIS A 9 -31.26 -5.45 19.15
C HIS A 9 -32.11 -6.12 18.06
N ILE A 10 -31.52 -6.32 16.90
CA ILE A 10 -32.21 -6.95 15.76
C ILE A 10 -31.41 -8.16 15.32
N SER A 11 -32.13 -9.25 15.07
CA SER A 11 -31.58 -10.45 14.47
C SER A 11 -32.33 -10.75 13.19
N PHE A 12 -31.58 -10.87 12.11
CA PHE A 12 -32.01 -11.49 10.86
C PHE A 12 -31.34 -12.85 10.69
N GLN A 13 -30.74 -13.41 11.74
CA GLN A 13 -29.93 -14.63 11.62
C GLN A 13 -30.68 -15.75 10.87
N ASP A 14 -29.95 -16.45 10.01
CA ASP A 14 -30.45 -17.58 9.19
C ASP A 14 -31.60 -17.21 8.22
N SER A 15 -31.86 -15.90 8.02
CA SER A 15 -32.91 -15.43 7.10
C SER A 15 -32.44 -15.37 5.65
N VAL A 16 -33.41 -15.43 4.73
CA VAL A 16 -33.20 -15.26 3.30
C VAL A 16 -33.98 -14.05 2.80
N PHE A 17 -33.27 -13.11 2.16
CA PHE A 17 -33.88 -12.01 1.41
C PHE A 17 -33.87 -12.36 -0.08
N ALA A 18 -35.00 -12.87 -0.58
CA ALA A 18 -35.15 -13.30 -1.97
C ALA A 18 -35.21 -12.13 -2.97
N ASN A 19 -35.64 -10.95 -2.50
CA ASN A 19 -35.69 -9.69 -3.26
C ASN A 19 -34.72 -8.68 -2.65
N CYS A 20 -34.60 -7.50 -3.27
CA CYS A 20 -33.72 -6.45 -2.79
C CYS A 20 -34.03 -6.08 -1.33
N ALA A 21 -33.01 -6.12 -0.46
CA ALA A 21 -33.09 -5.74 0.94
C ALA A 21 -32.60 -4.30 1.09
N ILE A 22 -33.48 -3.40 1.51
CA ILE A 22 -33.20 -1.96 1.54
C ILE A 22 -33.13 -1.48 2.99
N PHE A 23 -32.01 -0.86 3.35
CA PHE A 23 -31.67 -0.25 4.64
C PHE A 23 -31.05 1.15 4.47
N ILE A 24 -31.37 1.85 3.37
CA ILE A 24 -30.82 3.17 3.07
C ILE A 24 -31.13 4.15 4.20
N ASN A 25 -30.18 5.04 4.55
CA ASN A 25 -30.29 6.04 5.62
C ASN A 25 -30.71 5.48 6.99
N SER A 26 -30.61 4.15 7.20
CA SER A 26 -31.10 3.53 8.42
C SER A 26 -30.07 3.60 9.54
N ILE A 27 -30.52 3.74 10.78
CA ILE A 27 -29.67 3.84 11.96
C ILE A 27 -29.91 2.63 12.86
N PHE A 28 -28.91 1.76 13.00
CA PHE A 28 -28.90 0.65 13.94
C PHE A 28 -28.22 1.09 15.23
N THR A 29 -29.03 1.42 16.24
CA THR A 29 -28.52 1.97 17.51
C THR A 29 -27.94 0.92 18.45
N GLN A 30 -28.40 -0.33 18.34
CA GLN A 30 -27.90 -1.50 19.06
C GLN A 30 -27.27 -2.49 18.09
N GLY A 31 -26.68 -3.55 18.64
CA GLY A 31 -26.05 -4.58 17.82
C GLY A 31 -27.06 -5.31 16.93
N VAL A 32 -26.67 -5.62 15.69
CA VAL A 32 -27.50 -6.32 14.70
C VAL A 32 -26.81 -7.59 14.21
N ASN A 33 -27.57 -8.68 14.17
CA ASN A 33 -27.09 -9.99 13.78
C ASN A 33 -27.60 -10.37 12.39
N PHE A 34 -26.69 -10.39 11.40
CA PHE A 34 -26.92 -10.90 10.05
C PHE A 34 -26.25 -12.27 9.82
N GLY A 35 -25.93 -13.01 10.89
CA GLY A 35 -25.25 -14.29 10.80
C GLY A 35 -26.00 -15.27 9.88
N ASN A 36 -25.27 -15.93 8.98
CA ASN A 36 -25.81 -16.86 7.98
C ASN A 36 -26.94 -16.31 7.10
N VAL A 37 -27.12 -14.99 7.02
CA VAL A 37 -28.13 -14.40 6.15
C VAL A 37 -27.74 -14.59 4.69
N ARG A 38 -28.73 -14.88 3.85
CA ARG A 38 -28.55 -14.92 2.39
C ARG A 38 -29.30 -13.78 1.73
N PHE A 39 -28.58 -12.87 1.08
CA PHE A 39 -29.14 -11.85 0.19
C PHE A 39 -29.03 -12.34 -1.25
N ASP A 40 -30.14 -12.85 -1.82
CA ASP A 40 -30.16 -13.40 -3.18
C ASP A 40 -30.20 -12.31 -4.27
N ARG A 41 -30.53 -11.08 -3.86
CA ARG A 41 -30.48 -9.86 -4.67
C ARG A 41 -29.70 -8.78 -3.92
N GLN A 42 -29.80 -7.55 -4.38
CA GLN A 42 -29.08 -6.40 -3.83
C GLN A 42 -29.39 -6.20 -2.34
N ALA A 43 -28.35 -6.02 -1.54
CA ALA A 43 -28.46 -5.55 -0.16
C ALA A 43 -27.94 -4.11 -0.09
N ILE A 44 -28.82 -3.16 0.22
CA ILE A 44 -28.54 -1.73 0.10
C ILE A 44 -28.52 -1.11 1.50
N PHE A 45 -27.32 -0.82 2.00
CA PHE A 45 -27.01 -0.16 3.26
C PHE A 45 -26.44 1.25 3.06
N SER A 46 -26.66 1.84 1.89
CA SER A 46 -26.16 3.18 1.56
C SER A 46 -26.58 4.19 2.62
N ASP A 47 -25.63 5.01 3.08
CA ASP A 47 -25.81 6.03 4.13
C ASP A 47 -26.31 5.48 5.48
N ALA A 48 -26.26 4.17 5.70
CA ALA A 48 -26.66 3.57 6.98
C ALA A 48 -25.60 3.82 8.07
N THR A 49 -26.06 3.98 9.31
CA THR A 49 -25.20 4.09 10.49
C THR A 49 -25.35 2.89 11.40
N LEU A 50 -24.27 2.13 11.61
CA LEU A 50 -24.22 0.95 12.46
C LEU A 50 -23.37 1.26 13.70
N LYS A 51 -24.06 1.56 14.81
CA LYS A 51 -23.44 2.14 16.02
C LYS A 51 -22.71 1.12 16.90
N LYS A 52 -23.16 -0.12 16.87
CA LYS A 52 -22.69 -1.21 17.72
C LYS A 52 -22.26 -2.40 16.87
N LYS A 53 -21.92 -3.50 17.51
CA LYS A 53 -21.42 -4.72 16.85
C LYS A 53 -22.41 -5.21 15.80
N VAL A 54 -21.89 -5.51 14.60
CA VAL A 54 -22.62 -6.12 13.50
C VAL A 54 -22.00 -7.49 13.25
N ASN A 55 -22.83 -8.52 13.14
CA ASN A 55 -22.37 -9.87 12.83
C ASN A 55 -22.70 -10.22 11.37
N PHE A 56 -21.68 -10.36 10.51
CA PHE A 56 -21.80 -10.88 9.14
C PHE A 56 -21.20 -12.28 8.96
N THR A 57 -21.02 -13.03 10.05
CA THR A 57 -20.45 -14.39 9.99
C THR A 57 -21.35 -15.30 9.16
N GLY A 58 -20.82 -15.94 8.11
CA GLY A 58 -21.57 -16.83 7.22
C GLY A 58 -22.56 -16.10 6.31
N THR A 59 -22.60 -14.75 6.34
CA THR A 59 -23.51 -13.99 5.48
C THR A 59 -23.07 -14.11 4.02
N ARG A 60 -24.03 -14.34 3.13
CA ARG A 60 -23.82 -14.35 1.68
C ARG A 60 -24.45 -13.12 1.04
N PHE A 61 -23.62 -12.30 0.42
CA PHE A 61 -24.02 -11.15 -0.36
C PHE A 61 -23.93 -11.45 -1.86
N SER A 62 -24.97 -11.09 -2.61
CA SER A 62 -24.85 -10.86 -4.06
C SER A 62 -24.20 -9.49 -4.29
N ASP A 63 -24.93 -8.53 -4.84
CA ASP A 63 -24.49 -7.13 -4.89
C ASP A 63 -24.78 -6.48 -3.54
N VAL A 64 -23.82 -5.73 -3.00
CA VAL A 64 -24.00 -5.04 -1.72
C VAL A 64 -23.41 -3.63 -1.76
N TYR A 65 -24.19 -2.70 -1.22
CA TYR A 65 -23.92 -1.27 -1.26
C TYR A 65 -23.85 -0.74 0.17
N PHE A 66 -22.66 -0.31 0.58
CA PHE A 66 -22.35 0.34 1.85
C PHE A 66 -21.84 1.77 1.61
N ASP A 67 -22.11 2.36 0.46
CA ASP A 67 -21.67 3.70 0.10
C ASP A 67 -22.20 4.74 1.10
N GLY A 68 -21.34 5.65 1.54
CA GLY A 68 -21.67 6.66 2.56
C GLY A 68 -21.95 6.10 3.97
N SER A 69 -21.95 4.78 4.16
CA SER A 69 -22.29 4.17 5.45
C SER A 69 -21.20 4.40 6.51
N THR A 70 -21.61 4.40 7.78
CA THR A 70 -20.70 4.51 8.93
C THR A 70 -20.79 3.28 9.84
N PHE A 71 -19.63 2.69 10.13
CA PHE A 71 -19.47 1.66 11.16
C PHE A 71 -18.74 2.27 12.37
N GLU A 72 -19.47 2.54 13.47
CA GLU A 72 -18.90 3.16 14.69
C GLU A 72 -18.14 2.13 15.56
N ASN A 73 -18.24 0.83 15.25
CA ASN A 73 -17.60 -0.26 15.97
C ASN A 73 -16.81 -1.18 15.03
N LYS A 74 -15.99 -2.08 15.60
CA LYS A 74 -15.20 -3.06 14.84
C LYS A 74 -16.11 -3.91 13.96
N ILE A 75 -15.70 -4.16 12.73
CA ILE A 75 -16.46 -4.96 11.76
C ILE A 75 -15.57 -5.97 11.04
N SER A 76 -16.08 -7.18 10.83
CA SER A 76 -15.34 -8.26 10.15
C SER A 76 -16.23 -8.91 9.10
N PHE A 77 -15.67 -9.06 7.90
CA PHE A 77 -16.24 -9.78 6.77
C PHE A 77 -15.48 -11.07 6.46
N THR A 78 -14.53 -11.46 7.32
CA THR A 78 -13.64 -12.64 7.14
C THR A 78 -14.39 -13.94 6.79
N LEU A 79 -15.59 -14.13 7.34
CA LEU A 79 -16.43 -15.32 7.11
C LEU A 79 -17.68 -15.02 6.25
N ALA A 80 -17.70 -13.87 5.57
CA ALA A 80 -18.74 -13.52 4.62
C ALA A 80 -18.37 -14.02 3.21
N THR A 81 -19.38 -14.34 2.41
CA THR A 81 -19.22 -14.72 1.00
C THR A 81 -19.80 -13.63 0.12
N PHE A 82 -19.03 -13.16 -0.86
CA PHE A 82 -19.49 -12.23 -1.89
C PHE A 82 -19.56 -12.95 -3.23
N THR A 83 -20.65 -12.73 -3.99
CA THR A 83 -20.82 -13.37 -5.31
C THR A 83 -20.94 -12.38 -6.46
N ALA A 84 -20.98 -11.07 -6.18
CA ALA A 84 -21.05 -10.02 -7.20
C ALA A 84 -20.28 -8.77 -6.72
N ASN A 85 -20.77 -7.57 -7.09
CA ASN A 85 -20.06 -6.32 -6.86
C ASN A 85 -20.26 -5.81 -5.42
N VAL A 86 -19.26 -5.08 -4.93
CA VAL A 86 -19.28 -4.50 -3.59
C VAL A 86 -18.91 -3.02 -3.65
N THR A 87 -19.80 -2.18 -3.13
CA THR A 87 -19.57 -0.73 -3.05
C THR A 87 -19.39 -0.30 -1.61
N PHE A 88 -18.22 0.23 -1.30
CA PHE A 88 -17.81 0.88 -0.05
C PHE A 88 -17.42 2.35 -0.29
N GLU A 89 -17.92 2.98 -1.35
CA GLU A 89 -17.59 4.36 -1.69
C GLU A 89 -17.92 5.30 -0.53
N ALA A 90 -16.97 6.12 -0.11
CA ALA A 90 -17.13 7.04 1.02
C ALA A 90 -17.57 6.37 2.34
N ILE A 91 -17.34 5.06 2.52
CA ILE A 91 -17.54 4.39 3.82
C ILE A 91 -16.67 5.06 4.89
N ASN A 92 -17.20 5.16 6.11
CA ASN A 92 -16.46 5.63 7.29
C ASN A 92 -16.41 4.53 8.36
N CYS A 93 -15.25 3.90 8.53
CA CYS A 93 -15.01 2.92 9.59
C CYS A 93 -14.28 3.60 10.75
N GLU A 94 -14.97 3.77 11.88
CA GLU A 94 -14.39 4.43 13.06
C GLU A 94 -13.45 3.54 13.86
N LYS A 95 -13.61 2.22 13.70
CA LYS A 95 -12.80 1.18 14.33
C LYS A 95 -12.29 0.22 13.27
N GLU A 96 -11.64 -0.84 13.72
CA GLU A 96 -10.97 -1.84 12.87
C GLU A 96 -11.95 -2.50 11.89
N ILE A 97 -11.46 -2.75 10.67
CA ILE A 97 -12.16 -3.53 9.65
C ILE A 97 -11.30 -4.70 9.17
N GLN A 98 -11.92 -5.86 8.94
CA GLN A 98 -11.21 -7.07 8.55
C GLN A 98 -11.88 -7.77 7.38
N PHE A 99 -11.06 -8.14 6.39
CA PHE A 99 -11.41 -8.90 5.19
C PHE A 99 -10.50 -10.12 4.99
N ARG A 100 -9.81 -10.62 6.03
CA ARG A 100 -8.78 -11.65 5.88
C ARG A 100 -9.24 -12.83 5.02
N GLY A 101 -8.50 -13.15 3.97
CA GLY A 101 -8.78 -14.28 3.07
C GLY A 101 -10.08 -14.17 2.25
N VAL A 102 -10.79 -13.03 2.30
CA VAL A 102 -12.03 -12.84 1.55
C VAL A 102 -11.73 -12.77 0.05
N THR A 103 -12.61 -13.35 -0.75
CA THR A 103 -12.62 -13.18 -2.20
C THR A 103 -13.79 -12.29 -2.61
N PHE A 104 -13.49 -11.20 -3.33
CA PHE A 104 -14.46 -10.36 -4.00
C PHE A 104 -14.44 -10.69 -5.50
N PRO A 105 -15.36 -11.51 -6.04
CA PRO A 105 -15.27 -11.93 -7.43
C PRO A 105 -15.62 -10.80 -8.42
N GLY A 106 -16.41 -9.82 -7.99
CA GLY A 106 -16.83 -8.68 -8.80
C GLY A 106 -16.00 -7.42 -8.58
N TYR A 107 -16.52 -6.31 -9.13
CA TYR A 107 -15.98 -4.97 -8.94
C TYR A 107 -16.03 -4.54 -7.47
N VAL A 108 -14.97 -3.86 -7.00
CA VAL A 108 -14.88 -3.32 -5.64
C VAL A 108 -14.58 -1.83 -5.66
N ASN A 109 -15.51 -1.03 -5.12
CA ASN A 109 -15.35 0.42 -5.01
C ASN A 109 -15.10 0.85 -3.57
N LEU A 110 -13.90 1.30 -3.26
CA LEU A 110 -13.46 1.90 -2.00
C LEU A 110 -13.08 3.38 -2.20
N LYS A 111 -13.53 4.02 -3.29
CA LYS A 111 -13.27 5.42 -3.58
C LYS A 111 -13.68 6.29 -2.39
N ARG A 112 -12.81 7.18 -1.95
CA ARG A 112 -13.03 8.10 -0.81
C ARG A 112 -13.34 7.39 0.53
N ALA A 113 -13.13 6.08 0.64
CA ALA A 113 -13.29 5.34 1.90
C ALA A 113 -12.35 5.90 2.98
N THR A 114 -12.81 5.96 4.22
CA THR A 114 -12.02 6.40 5.37
C THR A 114 -11.96 5.31 6.43
N PHE A 115 -10.76 4.78 6.65
CA PHE A 115 -10.45 3.81 7.71
C PHE A 115 -9.72 4.54 8.83
N ARG A 116 -10.40 4.77 9.97
CA ARG A 116 -9.85 5.56 11.07
C ARG A 116 -8.89 4.77 11.95
N GLN A 117 -8.99 3.46 11.91
CA GLN A 117 -8.16 2.51 12.66
C GLN A 117 -7.64 1.44 11.69
N PHE A 118 -6.99 0.42 12.24
CA PHE A 118 -6.37 -0.64 11.46
C PHE A 118 -7.33 -1.32 10.47
N ALA A 119 -6.88 -1.51 9.23
CA ALA A 119 -7.62 -2.18 8.17
C ALA A 119 -6.84 -3.38 7.65
N ASP A 120 -7.50 -4.54 7.58
CA ASP A 120 -6.84 -5.81 7.28
C ASP A 120 -7.39 -6.46 6.00
N PHE A 121 -6.58 -6.44 4.95
CA PHE A 121 -6.82 -7.08 3.66
C PHE A 121 -5.85 -8.24 3.41
N THR A 122 -5.29 -8.84 4.47
CA THR A 122 -4.35 -9.96 4.36
C THR A 122 -4.98 -11.12 3.58
N GLY A 123 -4.32 -11.56 2.52
CA GLY A 123 -4.75 -12.66 1.66
C GLY A 123 -6.05 -12.43 0.90
N VAL A 124 -6.53 -11.17 0.79
CA VAL A 124 -7.73 -10.85 0.02
C VAL A 124 -7.48 -11.08 -1.46
N THR A 125 -8.45 -11.67 -2.16
CA THR A 125 -8.47 -11.70 -3.63
C THR A 125 -9.53 -10.74 -4.16
N PHE A 126 -9.09 -9.68 -4.84
CA PHE A 126 -9.94 -8.79 -5.62
C PHE A 126 -10.01 -9.32 -7.06
N GLY A 127 -11.09 -10.02 -7.35
CA GLY A 127 -11.36 -10.73 -8.61
C GLY A 127 -11.88 -9.83 -9.74
N GLY A 128 -12.35 -8.62 -9.44
CA GLY A 128 -12.70 -7.58 -10.42
C GLY A 128 -11.81 -6.34 -10.31
N GLU A 129 -12.13 -5.30 -11.09
CA GLU A 129 -11.48 -3.99 -10.99
C GLU A 129 -11.68 -3.41 -9.58
N THR A 130 -10.63 -2.81 -9.02
CA THR A 130 -10.63 -2.30 -7.65
C THR A 130 -10.22 -0.83 -7.59
N ILE A 131 -11.10 0.00 -7.03
CA ILE A 131 -10.90 1.45 -6.94
C ILE A 131 -10.70 1.84 -5.48
N LEU A 132 -9.55 2.40 -5.14
CA LEU A 132 -9.22 3.02 -3.85
C LEU A 132 -8.84 4.50 -4.01
N GLU A 133 -9.32 5.15 -5.09
CA GLU A 133 -9.03 6.55 -5.38
C GLU A 133 -9.44 7.45 -4.20
N TYR A 134 -8.55 8.32 -3.74
CA TYR A 134 -8.75 9.18 -2.56
C TYR A 134 -9.10 8.44 -1.25
N ALA A 135 -8.86 7.13 -1.15
CA ALA A 135 -9.05 6.40 0.10
C ALA A 135 -8.05 6.89 1.16
N LYS A 136 -8.48 6.91 2.43
CA LYS A 136 -7.69 7.39 3.56
C LYS A 136 -7.56 6.32 4.63
N PHE A 137 -6.34 5.83 4.82
CA PHE A 137 -5.98 4.92 5.90
C PHE A 137 -5.30 5.72 7.00
N LYS A 138 -6.04 6.05 8.07
CA LYS A 138 -5.53 6.90 9.16
C LYS A 138 -4.65 6.15 10.16
N HIS A 139 -4.62 4.83 10.08
CA HIS A 139 -3.75 3.93 10.84
C HIS A 139 -3.18 2.86 9.91
N GLY A 140 -2.40 1.92 10.45
CA GLY A 140 -1.74 0.89 9.65
C GLY A 140 -2.71 0.01 8.84
N VAL A 141 -2.25 -0.44 7.68
CA VAL A 141 -3.03 -1.30 6.76
C VAL A 141 -2.18 -2.45 6.24
N LEU A 142 -2.78 -3.64 6.18
CA LEU A 142 -2.14 -4.84 5.62
C LEU A 142 -2.83 -5.24 4.31
N PHE A 143 -2.04 -5.38 3.26
CA PHE A 143 -2.35 -6.08 2.01
C PHE A 143 -1.47 -7.34 1.86
N LEU A 144 -0.89 -7.85 2.94
CA LEU A 144 0.01 -9.01 2.95
C LEU A 144 -0.58 -10.18 2.14
N GLY A 145 0.11 -10.57 1.06
CA GLY A 145 -0.32 -11.65 0.17
C GLY A 145 -1.63 -11.41 -0.58
N ALA A 146 -2.12 -10.18 -0.66
CA ALA A 146 -3.33 -9.85 -1.42
C ALA A 146 -3.11 -10.04 -2.93
N ILE A 147 -4.18 -10.33 -3.66
CA ILE A 147 -4.15 -10.54 -5.10
C ILE A 147 -5.18 -9.63 -5.77
N PHE A 148 -4.70 -8.74 -6.63
CA PHE A 148 -5.53 -7.91 -7.50
C PHE A 148 -5.50 -8.50 -8.91
N VAL A 149 -6.63 -9.09 -9.34
CA VAL A 149 -6.71 -9.84 -10.59
C VAL A 149 -6.85 -8.92 -11.81
N HIS A 150 -7.51 -7.78 -11.65
CA HIS A 150 -7.73 -6.77 -12.68
C HIS A 150 -7.08 -5.43 -12.31
N ASP A 151 -7.33 -4.40 -13.13
CA ASP A 151 -6.79 -3.07 -12.92
C ASP A 151 -7.12 -2.55 -11.50
N THR A 152 -6.15 -1.90 -10.89
CA THR A 152 -6.28 -1.35 -9.52
C THR A 152 -5.86 0.10 -9.48
N ILE A 153 -6.70 0.95 -8.89
CA ILE A 153 -6.52 2.41 -8.89
C ILE A 153 -6.45 2.91 -7.45
N PHE A 154 -5.25 3.24 -6.97
CA PHE A 154 -5.00 3.89 -5.68
C PHE A 154 -4.83 5.41 -5.80
N SER A 155 -5.03 6.01 -6.98
CA SER A 155 -4.62 7.39 -7.22
C SER A 155 -5.10 8.36 -6.14
N ASN A 156 -4.17 9.19 -5.64
CA ASN A 156 -4.38 10.15 -4.56
C ASN A 156 -4.83 9.54 -3.21
N ALA A 157 -4.62 8.24 -2.97
CA ALA A 157 -4.83 7.65 -1.65
C ALA A 157 -3.79 8.15 -0.64
N GLU A 158 -4.21 8.21 0.63
CA GLU A 158 -3.39 8.62 1.76
C GLU A 158 -3.23 7.45 2.74
N PHE A 159 -1.99 7.04 2.99
CA PHE A 159 -1.63 6.08 4.02
C PHE A 159 -0.90 6.82 5.14
N ASN A 160 -1.54 7.01 6.29
CA ASN A 160 -1.03 7.87 7.36
C ASN A 160 -0.24 7.11 8.45
N ASN A 161 0.07 5.84 8.20
CA ASN A 161 0.85 4.99 9.09
C ASN A 161 1.42 3.81 8.26
N SER A 162 2.02 2.82 8.93
CA SER A 162 2.67 1.68 8.28
C SER A 162 1.76 0.97 7.28
N THR A 163 2.32 0.67 6.11
CA THR A 163 1.59 0.01 5.01
C THR A 163 2.37 -1.19 4.52
N ASP A 164 1.71 -2.34 4.47
CA ASP A 164 2.36 -3.60 4.12
C ASP A 164 1.73 -4.25 2.88
N PHE A 165 2.44 -4.21 1.76
CA PHE A 165 2.14 -4.92 0.52
C PHE A 165 2.99 -6.18 0.32
N THR A 166 3.63 -6.70 1.38
CA THR A 166 4.52 -7.86 1.29
C THR A 166 3.84 -9.02 0.54
N GLY A 167 4.49 -9.52 -0.51
CA GLY A 167 3.98 -10.63 -1.34
C GLY A 167 2.68 -10.35 -2.10
N THR A 168 2.24 -9.09 -2.20
CA THR A 168 1.05 -8.72 -2.99
C THR A 168 1.30 -8.97 -4.47
N ILE A 169 0.25 -9.36 -5.20
CA ILE A 169 0.31 -9.58 -6.64
C ILE A 169 -0.71 -8.70 -7.36
N PHE A 170 -0.24 -7.80 -8.21
CA PHE A 170 -1.05 -7.05 -9.17
C PHE A 170 -0.92 -7.72 -10.54
N LYS A 171 -2.00 -8.36 -11.02
CA LYS A 171 -1.96 -9.11 -12.28
C LYS A 171 -2.13 -8.22 -13.52
N GLN A 172 -2.75 -7.06 -13.37
CA GLN A 172 -2.96 -6.07 -14.44
C GLN A 172 -2.40 -4.71 -14.02
N ARG A 173 -2.82 -3.61 -14.65
CA ARG A 173 -2.23 -2.29 -14.37
C ARG A 173 -2.55 -1.86 -12.94
N SER A 174 -1.56 -1.26 -12.28
CA SER A 174 -1.74 -0.68 -10.96
C SER A 174 -1.35 0.80 -10.99
N ASN A 175 -2.26 1.68 -10.56
CA ASN A 175 -2.05 3.11 -10.58
C ASN A 175 -1.97 3.68 -9.15
N PHE A 176 -0.77 4.13 -8.76
CA PHE A 176 -0.49 4.82 -7.50
C PHE A 176 -0.27 6.32 -7.68
N THR A 177 -0.68 6.91 -8.80
CA THR A 177 -0.41 8.33 -9.10
C THR A 177 -0.84 9.24 -7.95
N GLY A 178 0.07 10.06 -7.43
CA GLY A 178 -0.22 11.00 -6.35
C GLY A 178 -0.46 10.38 -4.96
N VAL A 179 -0.19 9.08 -4.77
CA VAL A 179 -0.31 8.44 -3.46
C VAL A 179 0.71 9.00 -2.48
N THR A 180 0.30 9.21 -1.24
CA THR A 180 1.19 9.62 -0.14
C THR A 180 1.25 8.55 0.94
N PHE A 181 2.45 8.06 1.22
CA PHE A 181 2.78 7.18 2.35
C PHE A 181 3.47 8.00 3.46
N ASN A 182 2.78 8.21 4.57
CA ASN A 182 3.27 8.91 5.77
C ASN A 182 3.70 7.95 6.89
N GLY A 183 4.14 6.74 6.54
CA GLY A 183 4.71 5.75 7.44
C GLY A 183 5.50 4.70 6.66
N ASP A 184 6.21 3.82 7.37
CA ASP A 184 7.05 2.80 6.74
C ASP A 184 6.23 1.92 5.79
N THR A 185 6.76 1.71 4.58
CA THR A 185 6.06 0.98 3.53
C THR A 185 6.86 -0.24 3.10
N SER A 186 6.30 -1.43 3.32
CA SER A 186 6.87 -2.66 2.77
C SER A 186 6.19 -2.98 1.44
N MET A 187 6.99 -3.11 0.39
CA MET A 187 6.64 -3.73 -0.88
C MET A 187 7.52 -4.97 -1.11
N TRP A 188 7.96 -5.62 -0.03
CA TRP A 188 8.83 -6.79 -0.12
C TRP A 188 8.18 -7.91 -0.94
N GLY A 189 8.90 -8.43 -1.93
CA GLY A 189 8.42 -9.54 -2.76
C GLY A 189 7.15 -9.24 -3.56
N VAL A 190 6.75 -7.97 -3.71
CA VAL A 190 5.57 -7.61 -4.51
C VAL A 190 5.79 -7.96 -5.97
N THR A 191 4.74 -8.41 -6.65
CA THR A 191 4.77 -8.66 -8.09
C THR A 191 3.78 -7.76 -8.82
N PHE A 192 4.29 -6.91 -9.69
CA PHE A 192 3.49 -6.14 -10.64
C PHE A 192 3.59 -6.82 -12.01
N ALA A 193 2.68 -7.72 -12.36
CA ALA A 193 2.77 -8.49 -13.60
C ALA A 193 2.56 -7.65 -14.87
N HIS A 194 2.03 -6.44 -14.72
CA HIS A 194 1.85 -5.46 -15.77
C HIS A 194 2.42 -4.10 -15.37
N GLU A 195 2.22 -3.08 -16.21
CA GLU A 195 2.65 -1.70 -15.95
C GLU A 195 2.16 -1.19 -14.58
N SER A 196 3.10 -0.71 -13.77
CA SER A 196 2.84 -0.08 -12.47
C SER A 196 3.25 1.39 -12.47
N ILE A 197 2.29 2.27 -12.20
CA ILE A 197 2.45 3.72 -12.28
C ILE A 197 2.59 4.29 -10.87
N PHE A 198 3.76 4.86 -10.56
CA PHE A 198 4.10 5.55 -9.32
C PHE A 198 4.38 7.05 -9.54
N HIS A 199 3.72 7.64 -10.56
CA HIS A 199 3.86 9.06 -10.87
C HIS A 199 3.54 9.93 -9.66
N LYS A 200 4.45 10.82 -9.30
CA LYS A 200 4.25 11.77 -8.19
C LYS A 200 3.84 11.11 -6.87
N VAL A 201 4.28 9.87 -6.63
CA VAL A 201 4.13 9.21 -5.32
C VAL A 201 5.08 9.85 -4.32
N THR A 202 4.64 10.02 -3.08
CA THR A 202 5.46 10.54 -1.99
C THR A 202 5.60 9.49 -0.90
N PHE A 203 6.82 9.00 -0.70
CA PHE A 203 7.21 8.18 0.45
C PHE A 203 7.90 9.07 1.48
N LYS A 204 7.17 9.50 2.53
CA LYS A 204 7.72 10.36 3.59
C LYS A 204 8.65 9.61 4.55
N TYR A 205 8.49 8.29 4.64
CA TYR A 205 9.26 7.37 5.48
C TYR A 205 9.85 6.24 4.63
N SER A 206 10.55 5.32 5.28
CA SER A 206 11.31 4.29 4.62
C SER A 206 10.42 3.38 3.76
N VAL A 207 10.89 3.03 2.57
CA VAL A 207 10.19 2.12 1.66
C VAL A 207 11.12 1.01 1.20
N SER A 208 10.64 -0.23 1.28
CA SER A 208 11.36 -1.40 0.79
C SER A 208 10.68 -2.03 -0.41
N PHE A 209 11.36 -2.03 -1.55
CA PHE A 209 11.02 -2.80 -2.75
C PHE A 209 11.82 -4.10 -2.83
N ARG A 210 12.44 -4.55 -1.74
CA ARG A 210 13.26 -5.75 -1.73
C ARG A 210 12.57 -6.93 -2.39
N ARG A 211 13.24 -7.59 -3.35
CA ARG A 211 12.69 -8.72 -4.11
C ARG A 211 11.40 -8.42 -4.90
N ALA A 212 11.08 -7.16 -5.13
CA ALA A 212 9.95 -6.78 -5.98
C ALA A 212 10.22 -7.15 -7.45
N THR A 213 9.16 -7.41 -8.22
CA THR A 213 9.26 -7.76 -9.65
C THR A 213 8.39 -6.85 -10.50
N PHE A 214 9.01 -6.24 -11.51
CA PHE A 214 8.45 -5.32 -12.49
C PHE A 214 8.88 -5.74 -13.91
N PRO A 215 8.26 -6.77 -14.51
CA PRO A 215 8.63 -7.32 -15.81
C PRO A 215 8.27 -6.40 -16.99
N ARG A 216 7.48 -5.34 -16.75
CA ARG A 216 7.14 -4.29 -17.73
C ARG A 216 7.64 -2.91 -17.31
N GLY A 217 8.52 -2.86 -16.32
CA GLY A 217 8.98 -1.62 -15.71
C GLY A 217 7.99 -1.01 -14.72
N ALA A 218 8.50 -0.08 -13.92
CA ALA A 218 7.74 0.81 -13.06
C ALA A 218 8.00 2.26 -13.47
N ASN A 219 7.04 3.15 -13.23
CA ASN A 219 7.21 4.56 -13.55
C ASN A 219 7.12 5.43 -12.30
N PHE A 220 8.26 5.85 -11.77
CA PHE A 220 8.41 6.73 -10.62
C PHE A 220 8.56 8.21 -11.01
N MET A 221 8.09 8.61 -12.19
CA MET A 221 8.27 9.97 -12.67
C MET A 221 7.75 11.01 -11.66
N GLY A 222 8.62 11.94 -11.26
CA GLY A 222 8.28 13.01 -10.31
C GLY A 222 7.95 12.53 -8.89
N SER A 223 8.29 11.29 -8.52
CA SER A 223 8.09 10.79 -7.16
C SER A 223 9.05 11.44 -6.16
N PHE A 224 8.75 11.30 -4.87
CA PHE A 224 9.57 11.79 -3.76
C PHE A 224 9.87 10.65 -2.79
N PHE A 225 11.15 10.45 -2.52
CA PHE A 225 11.68 9.51 -1.54
C PHE A 225 12.41 10.29 -0.45
N LEU A 226 11.75 10.48 0.69
CA LEU A 226 12.23 11.39 1.74
C LEU A 226 13.11 10.68 2.79
N ASN A 227 13.14 9.35 2.79
CA ASN A 227 13.88 8.53 3.74
C ASN A 227 14.44 7.29 3.03
N ASP A 228 14.89 6.27 3.77
CA ASP A 228 15.53 5.08 3.22
C ASP A 228 14.72 4.43 2.09
N VAL A 229 15.41 4.03 1.03
CA VAL A 229 14.83 3.31 -0.10
C VAL A 229 15.66 2.09 -0.41
N ASP A 230 15.00 0.94 -0.44
CA ASP A 230 15.69 -0.33 -0.64
C ASP A 230 15.14 -1.11 -1.82
N PHE A 231 15.90 -1.17 -2.92
CA PHE A 231 15.60 -2.00 -4.08
C PHE A 231 16.44 -3.29 -4.15
N TRP A 232 17.05 -3.76 -3.05
CA TRP A 232 17.87 -4.98 -3.07
C TRP A 232 17.12 -6.19 -3.65
N GLU A 233 17.75 -6.90 -4.59
CA GLU A 233 17.15 -8.01 -5.35
C GLU A 233 15.85 -7.65 -6.13
N THR A 234 15.58 -6.38 -6.39
CA THR A 234 14.47 -5.96 -7.27
C THR A 234 14.77 -6.34 -8.71
N LYS A 235 13.76 -6.89 -9.41
CA LYS A 235 13.82 -7.17 -10.84
C LYS A 235 13.04 -6.09 -11.59
N LEU A 236 13.75 -5.14 -12.18
CA LEU A 236 13.18 -4.05 -12.97
C LEU A 236 13.60 -4.20 -14.43
N GLU A 237 12.67 -4.63 -15.27
CA GLU A 237 12.92 -4.79 -16.72
C GLU A 237 12.58 -3.48 -17.45
N SER A 238 13.46 -3.08 -18.38
CA SER A 238 13.20 -1.92 -19.24
C SER A 238 12.23 -2.29 -20.37
N ASN A 239 11.14 -1.54 -20.53
CA ASN A 239 10.17 -1.79 -21.57
C ASN A 239 10.68 -1.24 -22.92
N SER A 240 11.34 -2.09 -23.71
CA SER A 240 11.95 -1.76 -25.01
C SER A 240 10.99 -1.23 -26.10
N LYS A 241 9.68 -1.13 -25.82
CA LYS A 241 8.66 -0.69 -26.80
C LYS A 241 8.19 0.76 -26.64
N HIS A 242 8.54 1.45 -25.56
CA HIS A 242 8.24 2.88 -25.37
C HIS A 242 9.56 3.56 -25.06
N ASN A 243 10.07 4.36 -26.02
CA ASN A 243 11.29 5.19 -25.96
C ASN A 243 11.82 5.32 -24.54
N GLU A 244 12.88 4.58 -24.20
CA GLU A 244 13.65 4.63 -22.93
C GLU A 244 13.04 5.56 -21.88
N VAL A 245 11.87 5.18 -21.33
CA VAL A 245 11.26 5.97 -20.27
C VAL A 245 12.03 5.60 -19.05
N ASP A 246 13.00 6.44 -18.73
CA ASP A 246 13.70 6.44 -17.49
C ASP A 246 12.71 6.27 -16.34
N HIS A 247 12.81 5.12 -15.67
CA HIS A 247 11.92 4.71 -14.60
C HIS A 247 11.84 5.76 -13.50
N PHE A 248 12.84 6.64 -13.39
CA PHE A 248 13.00 7.62 -12.34
C PHE A 248 13.10 9.05 -12.88
N LEU A 249 12.58 9.34 -14.07
CA LEU A 249 12.62 10.69 -14.64
C LEU A 249 12.04 11.74 -13.67
N ASN A 250 12.86 12.70 -13.25
CA ASN A 250 12.53 13.72 -12.25
C ASN A 250 12.13 13.18 -10.86
N ALA A 251 12.43 11.92 -10.55
CA ALA A 251 12.29 11.39 -9.19
C ALA A 251 13.27 12.09 -8.24
N ASN A 252 12.82 12.32 -7.01
CA ASN A 252 13.51 13.17 -6.05
C ASN A 252 13.92 12.36 -4.84
N PHE A 253 15.20 12.39 -4.49
CA PHE A 253 15.77 11.66 -3.37
C PHE A 253 16.36 12.62 -2.33
N ASN A 254 16.21 12.29 -1.04
CA ASN A 254 16.74 13.08 0.07
C ASN A 254 18.27 12.88 0.21
N PRO A 255 19.11 13.92 0.11
CA PRO A 255 20.57 13.82 0.18
C PRO A 255 21.12 13.71 1.61
N SER A 256 20.27 13.53 2.63
CA SER A 256 20.72 13.37 4.01
C SER A 256 21.68 12.17 4.14
N PRO A 257 22.83 12.32 4.83
CA PRO A 257 23.79 11.21 5.01
C PRO A 257 23.22 10.06 5.85
N ASP A 258 22.18 10.31 6.64
CA ASP A 258 21.49 9.28 7.43
C ASP A 258 20.50 8.44 6.59
N VAL A 259 20.28 8.81 5.32
CA VAL A 259 19.38 8.09 4.41
C VAL A 259 20.16 7.06 3.61
N SER A 260 19.72 5.82 3.69
CA SER A 260 20.28 4.68 2.97
C SER A 260 19.52 4.43 1.67
N LEU A 261 20.24 4.42 0.54
CA LEU A 261 19.70 4.06 -0.77
C LEU A 261 20.37 2.79 -1.30
N PHE A 262 19.57 1.79 -1.67
CA PHE A 262 20.06 0.59 -2.32
C PHE A 262 19.39 0.41 -3.68
N PHE A 263 20.21 0.33 -4.74
CA PHE A 263 19.77 0.03 -6.10
C PHE A 263 20.39 -1.29 -6.58
N PRO A 264 19.65 -2.15 -7.30
CA PRO A 264 20.23 -3.35 -7.91
C PRO A 264 21.13 -2.97 -9.08
N GLU A 265 22.10 -3.83 -9.41
CA GLU A 265 23.05 -3.63 -10.51
C GLU A 265 22.39 -3.36 -11.88
N SER A 266 21.14 -3.80 -12.06
CA SER A 266 20.37 -3.58 -13.28
C SER A 266 19.94 -2.13 -13.50
N ILE A 267 19.96 -1.29 -12.45
CA ILE A 267 19.65 0.14 -12.56
C ILE A 267 20.95 0.90 -12.83
N LYS A 268 21.02 1.54 -14.00
CA LYS A 268 22.10 2.47 -14.32
C LYS A 268 21.98 3.71 -13.44
N VAL A 269 23.10 4.09 -12.84
CA VAL A 269 23.20 5.32 -12.04
C VAL A 269 23.95 6.40 -12.80
N ASN A 270 23.53 7.64 -12.58
CA ASN A 270 24.19 8.84 -13.08
C ASN A 270 25.46 9.17 -12.26
N ASN A 271 26.15 10.25 -12.63
CA ASN A 271 27.39 10.70 -11.96
C ASN A 271 27.20 11.12 -10.48
N GLU A 272 25.96 11.21 -10.00
CA GLU A 272 25.61 11.54 -8.60
C GLU A 272 25.21 10.30 -7.79
N GLY A 273 25.32 9.10 -8.35
CA GLY A 273 24.98 7.84 -7.69
C GLY A 273 23.48 7.54 -7.60
N LEU A 274 22.64 8.31 -8.29
CA LEU A 274 21.19 8.08 -8.38
C LEU A 274 20.82 7.39 -9.69
N PRO A 275 19.65 6.74 -9.81
CA PRO A 275 19.14 6.30 -11.10
C PRO A 275 19.18 7.45 -12.12
N GLU A 276 19.36 7.12 -13.40
CA GLU A 276 19.25 8.12 -14.45
C GLU A 276 17.98 8.99 -14.29
N GLY A 277 18.07 10.25 -14.69
CA GLY A 277 16.95 11.22 -14.65
C GLY A 277 16.43 11.60 -13.26
N ALA A 278 16.86 10.90 -12.20
CA ALA A 278 16.61 11.27 -10.82
C ALA A 278 17.54 12.38 -10.36
N LYS A 279 17.16 13.04 -9.27
CA LYS A 279 17.92 14.14 -8.68
C LYS A 279 17.85 14.14 -7.17
N TRP A 280 18.90 14.66 -6.56
CA TRP A 280 18.89 15.03 -5.15
C TRP A 280 18.04 16.28 -4.93
N ILE A 281 17.25 16.29 -3.86
CA ILE A 281 16.52 17.48 -3.43
C ILE A 281 16.58 17.62 -1.91
N THR A 282 16.94 18.80 -1.44
CA THR A 282 16.90 19.12 -0.01
C THR A 282 15.46 19.45 0.36
N PHE A 283 14.94 18.90 1.44
CA PHE A 283 13.59 19.21 1.92
C PHE A 283 13.69 20.10 3.16
N ASP A 284 12.95 21.21 3.18
CA ASP A 284 12.72 21.92 4.44
C ASP A 284 11.64 21.19 5.25
N ILE A 285 11.69 21.33 6.57
CA ILE A 285 10.85 20.65 7.58
C ILE A 285 9.31 20.85 7.35
N ILE A 286 8.92 21.69 6.38
CA ILE A 286 7.55 22.11 6.07
C ILE A 286 7.11 21.62 4.68
N ASP A 287 7.41 20.37 4.33
CA ASP A 287 6.90 19.69 3.11
C ASP A 287 7.21 20.40 1.77
N ASN A 288 8.22 21.28 1.72
CA ASN A 288 8.59 22.02 0.52
C ASN A 288 10.04 21.73 0.11
N PRO A 289 10.32 21.45 -1.18
CA PRO A 289 11.69 21.29 -1.64
C PRO A 289 12.45 22.62 -1.54
N ALA A 290 13.55 22.62 -0.81
CA ALA A 290 14.53 23.69 -0.85
C ALA A 290 15.30 23.61 -2.19
N PRO A 291 15.75 24.75 -2.74
CA PRO A 291 16.51 24.76 -3.99
C PRO A 291 17.78 23.91 -3.84
N SER A 292 18.03 23.06 -4.84
CA SER A 292 19.14 22.10 -4.86
C SER A 292 20.49 22.78 -4.62
N SER A 293 21.17 22.46 -3.52
CA SER A 293 22.58 22.80 -3.35
C SER A 293 23.44 21.62 -3.80
N ASN A 294 24.12 21.77 -4.95
CA ASN A 294 25.13 20.82 -5.42
C ASN A 294 26.19 20.60 -4.34
N ARG A 295 26.24 19.39 -3.77
CA ARG A 295 27.42 18.90 -3.04
C ARG A 295 27.74 17.51 -3.54
N HIS A 296 28.83 17.43 -4.29
CA HIS A 296 29.48 16.17 -4.66
C HIS A 296 29.86 15.40 -3.41
N TYR A 297 29.40 14.16 -3.30
CA TYR A 297 29.96 13.18 -2.39
C TYR A 297 30.84 12.23 -3.20
N GLU A 298 32.12 12.21 -2.86
CA GLU A 298 33.10 11.25 -3.37
C GLU A 298 32.79 9.86 -2.81
N ILE A 299 32.86 8.86 -3.68
CA ILE A 299 32.74 7.43 -3.34
C ILE A 299 33.99 7.04 -2.52
N PRO A 300 33.88 6.31 -1.40
CA PRO A 300 35.05 5.79 -0.71
C PRO A 300 35.76 4.77 -1.61
N VAL A 301 37.02 5.04 -1.90
CA VAL A 301 37.92 4.14 -2.64
C VAL A 301 38.27 2.96 -1.72
N ASP A 302 38.17 1.74 -2.24
CA ASP A 302 38.66 0.51 -1.60
C ASP A 302 40.12 0.70 -1.11
N GLU A 303 40.33 0.67 0.20
CA GLU A 303 41.65 0.47 0.77
C GLU A 303 42.08 -0.98 0.52
N GLN A 304 42.96 -1.14 -0.48
CA GLN A 304 43.76 -2.34 -0.66
C GLN A 304 44.55 -2.63 0.62
N VAL A 305 44.31 -3.79 1.22
CA VAL A 305 45.14 -4.38 2.27
C VAL A 305 46.56 -4.60 1.74
N GLN A 306 47.47 -3.67 2.03
CA GLN A 306 48.91 -3.88 1.93
C GLN A 306 49.40 -4.66 3.16
N ARG A 307 50.12 -5.75 2.91
CA ARG A 307 50.82 -6.53 3.94
C ARG A 307 51.99 -5.70 4.47
N ASP A 308 52.09 -5.58 5.78
CA ASP A 308 53.25 -5.01 6.45
C ASP A 308 54.51 -5.85 6.17
N GLU A 309 55.52 -5.20 5.60
CA GLU A 309 56.90 -5.68 5.56
C GLU A 309 57.57 -5.45 6.93
N ILE A 310 58.26 -6.48 7.42
CA ILE A 310 59.06 -6.45 8.65
C ILE A 310 60.43 -5.81 8.34
N PRO A 311 60.88 -4.76 9.05
CA PRO A 311 62.24 -4.26 8.92
C PRO A 311 63.24 -5.03 9.82
N PRO A 312 64.53 -5.08 9.45
CA PRO A 312 65.52 -5.96 10.06
C PRO A 312 66.06 -5.43 11.40
N THR A 313 66.30 -6.33 12.36
CA THR A 313 67.04 -6.04 13.59
C THR A 313 68.49 -6.50 13.45
N ASP A 314 69.42 -5.55 13.41
CA ASP A 314 70.85 -5.81 13.47
C ASP A 314 71.42 -5.44 14.86
N ASN A 315 71.93 -6.48 15.53
CA ASN A 315 73.15 -6.56 16.34
C ASN A 315 73.48 -5.52 17.43
N PHE A 316 73.39 -5.96 18.70
CA PHE A 316 74.25 -5.50 19.80
C PHE A 316 75.38 -6.52 20.06
N PRO A 317 76.63 -6.08 20.29
CA PRO A 317 77.76 -6.99 20.55
C PRO A 317 77.83 -7.45 22.01
N LYS A 318 78.34 -8.67 22.21
CA LYS A 318 78.63 -9.29 23.50
C LYS A 318 80.00 -8.92 24.07
N ASN A 319 80.01 -8.76 25.39
CA ASN A 319 81.01 -9.13 26.40
C ASN A 319 82.24 -8.26 26.69
N GLY A 320 82.46 -8.05 28.00
CA GLY A 320 83.75 -7.80 28.63
C GLY A 320 83.68 -7.93 30.17
N SER A 321 84.24 -9.04 30.66
CA SER A 321 84.72 -9.38 32.03
C SER A 321 83.76 -9.38 33.23
#